data_AF-A0A135L299-F1
#
_entry.id   AF-A0A135L299-F1
#
_cell.length_a   1.000
_cell.length_b   1.000
_cell.length_c   1.000
_cell.angle_alpha   90.00
_cell.angle_beta   90.00
_cell.angle_gamma   90.00
#
_symmetry.space_group_name_H-M   'P 1'
#
loop_
_entity.id
_entity.type
_entity.pdbx_description
1 polymer ?
#
loop_
_entity_poly.entity_id
_entity_poly.type
_entity_poly.pdbx_seq_one_letter_code
_entity_poly.pdbx_strand_id
1 'polypeptide(L)'
;MIRNQEKNGSWFGRWGISYIYGTWAALTGLKAVGLSSNHPTIKKAAKWLLEIQNDDGGWRESCKSDIVKQYVPLNASTPSQTAWALDALITVYDKPTPAIDQGLQRLIDFGSENDWRSSYPTGAGLADVFYTNYHS
;
A
#
# COMPACT_ATOMS: atom_id res chain seq x y z
N MET A 1 6.03 -7.07 -14.64
CA MET A 1 5.73 -7.12 -13.19
C MET A 1 6.65 -8.10 -12.46
N ILE A 2 6.61 -9.42 -12.72
CA ILE A 2 7.39 -10.42 -11.97
C ILE A 2 8.91 -10.13 -11.93
N ARG A 3 9.53 -9.73 -13.05
CA ARG A 3 10.97 -9.41 -13.11
C ARG A 3 11.36 -8.11 -12.39
N ASN A 4 10.40 -7.23 -12.10
CA ASN A 4 10.62 -5.93 -11.48
C ASN A 4 10.20 -5.92 -10.01
N GLN A 5 9.95 -7.08 -9.41
CA GLN A 5 9.64 -7.20 -7.98
C GLN A 5 10.92 -7.01 -7.16
N GLU A 6 10.83 -6.22 -6.10
CA GLU A 6 11.93 -5.99 -5.18
C GLU A 6 12.28 -7.23 -4.36
N LYS A 7 13.48 -7.23 -3.76
CA LYS A 7 13.95 -8.34 -2.92
C LYS A 7 13.07 -8.61 -1.71
N ASN A 8 12.42 -7.59 -1.15
CA ASN A 8 11.45 -7.72 -0.05
C ASN A 8 10.06 -8.17 -0.54
N GLY A 9 9.76 -8.10 -1.84
CA GLY A 9 8.48 -8.49 -2.42
C GLY A 9 7.61 -7.32 -2.90
N SER A 10 7.98 -6.07 -2.63
CA SER A 10 7.22 -4.91 -3.08
C SER A 10 7.50 -4.55 -4.54
N TRP A 11 6.74 -3.58 -5.08
CA TRP A 11 7.04 -2.91 -6.34
C TRP A 11 7.08 -1.40 -6.13
N PHE A 12 8.05 -0.74 -6.75
CA PHE A 12 8.09 0.71 -6.81
C PHE A 12 6.91 1.28 -7.61
N GLY A 13 6.20 2.25 -7.03
CA GLY A 13 5.08 2.94 -7.66
C GLY A 13 5.52 4.31 -8.19
N ARG A 14 5.33 4.56 -9.49
CA ARG A 14 5.75 5.82 -10.13
C ARG A 14 4.78 6.98 -9.89
N TRP A 15 3.48 6.69 -9.74
CA TRP A 15 2.41 7.70 -9.72
C TRP A 15 1.76 7.91 -8.36
N GLY A 16 2.09 7.06 -7.39
CA GLY A 16 1.70 7.20 -5.98
C GLY A 16 2.91 6.97 -5.08
N ILE A 17 2.76 7.24 -3.79
CA ILE A 17 3.82 7.10 -2.78
C ILE A 17 3.70 5.79 -2.01
N SER A 18 4.64 4.86 -2.17
CA SER A 18 5.30 4.53 -3.43
C SER A 18 5.31 3.02 -3.59
N TYR A 19 5.88 2.31 -2.62
CA TYR A 19 5.91 0.87 -2.62
C TYR A 19 4.57 0.24 -2.25
N ILE A 20 3.79 0.83 -1.34
CA ILE A 20 2.43 0.36 -1.05
C ILE A 20 1.57 0.49 -2.32
N TYR A 21 1.58 1.67 -2.94
CA TYR A 21 0.85 1.93 -4.19
C TYR A 21 1.28 0.98 -5.33
N GLY A 22 2.59 0.87 -5.58
CA GLY A 22 3.10 0.01 -6.64
C GLY A 22 2.79 -1.47 -6.40
N THR A 23 2.86 -1.91 -5.15
CA THR A 23 2.52 -3.30 -4.78
C THR A 23 1.05 -3.58 -4.93
N TRP A 24 0.18 -2.64 -4.54
CA TRP A 24 -1.26 -2.72 -4.78
C TRP A 24 -1.56 -2.89 -6.27
N ALA A 25 -1.06 -1.99 -7.12
CA ALA A 25 -1.30 -2.04 -8.56
C ALA A 25 -0.75 -3.33 -9.21
N ALA A 26 0.41 -3.82 -8.76
CA ALA A 26 0.98 -5.07 -9.25
C ALA A 26 0.17 -6.30 -8.82
N LEU A 27 -0.25 -6.37 -7.55
CA LEU A 27 -1.03 -7.50 -7.03
C LEU A 27 -2.40 -7.60 -7.71
N THR A 28 -3.14 -6.49 -7.80
CA THR A 28 -4.45 -6.46 -8.45
C THR A 28 -4.34 -6.78 -9.94
N GLY A 29 -3.35 -6.20 -10.64
CA GLY A 29 -3.08 -6.48 -12.04
C GLY A 29 -2.70 -7.94 -12.33
N LEU A 30 -1.81 -8.53 -11.53
CA LEU A 30 -1.43 -9.94 -11.67
C LEU A 30 -2.59 -10.89 -11.37
N LYS A 31 -3.41 -10.59 -10.36
CA LYS A 31 -4.61 -11.36 -10.05
C LYS A 31 -5.65 -11.26 -11.17
N ALA A 32 -5.83 -10.08 -11.78
CA ALA A 32 -6.77 -9.87 -12.88
C ALA A 32 -6.42 -10.71 -14.13
N VAL A 33 -5.14 -10.96 -14.39
CA VAL A 33 -4.70 -11.85 -15.49
C VAL A 33 -4.66 -13.33 -15.10
N GLY A 34 -5.25 -13.70 -13.95
CA GLY A 34 -5.44 -15.09 -13.53
C GLY A 34 -4.26 -15.71 -12.78
N LEU A 35 -3.28 -14.92 -12.33
CA LEU A 35 -2.17 -15.48 -11.54
C LEU A 35 -2.71 -15.99 -10.19
N SER A 36 -2.34 -17.21 -9.82
CA SER A 36 -2.83 -17.82 -8.58
C SER A 36 -2.29 -17.08 -7.34
N SER A 37 -3.11 -16.96 -6.29
CA SER A 37 -2.66 -16.50 -4.97
C SER A 37 -1.55 -17.39 -4.39
N ASN A 38 -1.43 -18.63 -4.88
CA ASN A 38 -0.36 -19.53 -4.48
C ASN A 38 0.99 -19.26 -5.18
N HIS A 39 1.02 -18.39 -6.19
CA HIS A 39 2.24 -18.06 -6.91
C HIS A 39 3.25 -17.37 -5.97
N PRO A 40 4.55 -17.75 -5.97
CA PRO A 40 5.54 -17.21 -5.03
C PRO A 40 5.63 -15.68 -5.01
N THR A 41 5.55 -15.03 -6.18
CA THR A 41 5.51 -13.56 -6.32
C THR A 41 4.36 -12.93 -5.55
N ILE A 42 3.16 -13.52 -5.62
CA ILE A 42 1.96 -13.01 -4.93
C ILE A 42 2.12 -13.19 -3.42
N LYS A 43 2.49 -14.41 -2.98
CA LYS A 43 2.69 -14.70 -1.55
C LYS A 43 3.72 -13.77 -0.91
N LYS A 44 4.82 -13.50 -1.62
CA LYS A 44 5.90 -12.66 -1.11
C LYS A 44 5.45 -11.21 -0.94
N ALA A 45 4.71 -10.67 -1.90
CA ALA A 45 4.18 -9.32 -1.84
C ALA A 45 3.10 -9.15 -0.76
N ALA A 46 2.17 -10.11 -0.66
CA ALA A 46 1.17 -10.12 0.40
C ALA A 46 1.82 -10.22 1.78
N LYS A 47 2.83 -11.08 1.93
CA LYS A 47 3.61 -11.19 3.16
C LYS A 47 4.28 -9.86 3.51
N TRP A 48 4.90 -9.17 2.55
CA TRP A 48 5.50 -7.86 2.79
C TRP A 48 4.48 -6.83 3.29
N LEU A 49 3.28 -6.77 2.69
CA LEU A 49 2.20 -5.89 3.17
C LEU A 49 1.82 -6.21 4.61
N LEU A 50 1.68 -7.49 4.96
CA LEU A 50 1.38 -7.90 6.34
C LEU A 50 2.50 -7.51 7.32
N GLU A 51 3.76 -7.61 6.91
CA GLU A 51 4.92 -7.26 7.77
C GLU A 51 5.05 -5.76 8.05
N ILE A 52 4.55 -4.90 7.16
CA ILE A 52 4.60 -3.43 7.32
C ILE A 52 3.28 -2.84 7.84
N GLN A 53 2.32 -3.66 8.24
CA GLN A 53 1.11 -3.19 8.91
C GLN A 53 1.50 -2.59 10.27
N ASN A 54 0.83 -1.50 10.63
CA ASN A 54 1.09 -0.77 11.87
C ASN A 54 0.23 -1.33 13.01
N ASP A 55 0.63 -1.03 14.26
CA ASP A 55 -0.12 -1.46 15.45
C ASP A 55 -1.54 -0.89 15.53
N ASP A 56 -1.80 0.24 14.85
CA ASP A 56 -3.15 0.81 14.71
C ASP A 56 -3.99 0.11 13.62
N GLY A 57 -3.46 -0.91 12.96
CA GLY A 57 -4.11 -1.63 11.86
C GLY A 57 -3.94 -0.99 10.49
N GLY A 58 -3.42 0.24 10.40
CA GLY A 58 -3.25 0.95 9.13
C GLY A 58 -1.91 0.71 8.46
N TRP A 59 -1.71 1.38 7.32
CA TRP A 59 -0.44 1.40 6.59
C TRP A 59 0.07 2.82 6.37
N ARG A 60 1.40 2.94 6.31
CA ARG A 60 2.08 4.23 6.26
C ARG A 60 3.33 4.18 5.39
N GLU A 61 3.52 5.19 4.55
CA GLU A 61 4.73 5.36 3.75
C GLU A 61 5.03 6.84 3.50
N SER A 62 6.29 7.23 3.71
CA SER A 62 6.75 8.59 3.52
C SER A 62 7.05 8.89 2.05
N CYS A 63 6.88 10.14 1.61
CA CYS A 63 7.32 10.60 0.28
C CYS A 63 8.83 10.45 0.08
N LYS A 64 9.59 10.39 1.19
CA LYS A 64 11.02 10.07 1.16
C LYS A 64 11.31 8.75 0.44
N SER A 65 10.38 7.80 0.46
CA SER A 65 10.53 6.50 -0.23
C SER A 65 10.78 6.64 -1.72
N ASP A 66 10.19 7.66 -2.35
CA ASP A 66 10.38 7.94 -3.78
C ASP A 66 11.79 8.49 -4.06
N ILE A 67 12.35 9.28 -3.13
CA ILE A 67 13.69 9.87 -3.27
C ILE A 67 14.76 8.79 -3.07
N VAL A 68 14.65 8.02 -1.98
CA VAL A 68 15.68 7.04 -1.61
C VAL A 68 15.52 5.69 -2.29
N LYS A 69 14.44 5.49 -3.08
CA LYS A 69 14.12 4.24 -3.79
C LYS A 69 14.14 3.02 -2.87
N GLN A 70 13.52 3.18 -1.71
CA GLN A 70 13.27 2.11 -0.74
C GLN A 70 12.08 2.50 0.13
N TYR A 71 11.37 1.53 0.70
CA TYR A 71 10.27 1.81 1.62
C TYR A 71 10.79 2.54 2.87
N VAL A 72 10.23 3.71 3.14
CA VAL A 72 10.47 4.49 4.35
C VAL A 72 9.12 4.69 5.06
N PRO A 73 8.95 4.17 6.29
CA PRO A 73 7.71 4.36 7.02
C PRO A 73 7.50 5.85 7.35
N LEU A 74 6.26 6.31 7.28
CA LEU A 74 5.83 7.58 7.87
C LEU A 74 5.60 7.37 9.39
N ASN A 75 5.30 8.43 10.14
CA ASN A 75 5.01 8.34 11.58
C ASN A 75 3.55 7.97 11.89
N ALA A 76 2.64 8.03 10.92
CA ALA A 76 1.22 7.75 11.11
C ALA A 76 0.64 7.03 9.88
N SER A 77 -0.33 6.15 10.11
CA SER A 77 -1.15 5.55 9.05
C SER A 77 -1.90 6.63 8.28
N THR A 78 -2.05 6.44 6.97
CA THR A 78 -2.85 7.36 6.13
C THR A 78 -4.02 6.62 5.49
N PRO A 79 -5.17 7.28 5.24
CA PRO A 79 -6.35 6.63 4.71
C PRO A 79 -6.09 5.95 3.35
N SER A 80 -5.47 6.66 2.42
CA SER A 80 -5.25 6.14 1.05
C SER A 80 -4.25 4.98 1.00
N GLN A 81 -3.15 5.04 1.77
CA GLN A 81 -2.20 3.93 1.84
C GLN A 81 -2.79 2.70 2.54
N THR A 82 -3.61 2.92 3.56
CA THR A 82 -4.36 1.85 4.22
C THR A 82 -5.35 1.21 3.23
N ALA A 83 -6.08 2.01 2.45
CA ALA A 83 -7.01 1.52 1.44
C ALA A 83 -6.31 0.68 0.35
N TRP A 84 -5.16 1.13 -0.17
CA TRP A 84 -4.40 0.38 -1.16
C TRP A 84 -3.89 -0.96 -0.62
N ALA A 85 -3.34 -0.97 0.59
CA ALA A 85 -2.88 -2.20 1.22
C ALA A 85 -4.05 -3.17 1.45
N LEU A 86 -5.20 -2.66 1.90
CA LEU A 86 -6.40 -3.45 2.15
C LEU A 86 -6.94 -4.08 0.85
N ASP A 87 -7.12 -3.29 -0.21
CA ASP A 87 -7.60 -3.79 -1.50
C ASP A 87 -6.66 -4.86 -2.09
N ALA A 88 -5.35 -4.66 -1.94
CA ALA A 88 -4.35 -5.64 -2.36
C ALA A 88 -4.46 -6.96 -1.59
N LEU A 89 -4.64 -6.90 -0.27
CA LEU A 89 -4.80 -8.09 0.58
C LEU A 89 -6.13 -8.81 0.29
N ILE A 90 -7.24 -8.08 0.16
CA ILE A 90 -8.56 -8.63 -0.22
C ILE A 90 -8.48 -9.35 -1.58
N THR A 91 -7.74 -8.79 -2.53
CA THR A 91 -7.54 -9.41 -3.85
C THR A 91 -6.76 -10.74 -3.75
N VAL A 92 -5.88 -10.89 -2.76
CA VAL A 92 -5.03 -12.08 -2.62
C VAL A 92 -5.68 -13.18 -1.77
N TYR A 93 -6.37 -12.82 -0.68
CA TYR A 93 -6.93 -13.77 0.29
C TYR A 93 -8.42 -14.01 0.05
N ASP A 94 -8.82 -15.28 -0.10
CA ASP A 94 -10.21 -15.67 -0.32
C ASP A 94 -11.12 -15.48 0.92
N LYS A 95 -10.52 -15.24 2.09
CA LYS A 95 -11.21 -15.06 3.36
C LYS A 95 -10.60 -13.88 4.12
N PRO A 96 -11.39 -13.16 4.94
CA PRO A 96 -10.86 -12.17 5.85
C PRO A 96 -9.75 -12.75 6.73
N THR A 97 -8.74 -11.92 6.98
CA THR A 97 -7.65 -12.21 7.91
C THR A 97 -7.67 -11.16 9.01
N PRO A 98 -7.07 -11.42 10.18
CA PRO A 98 -7.02 -10.41 11.25
C PRO A 98 -6.42 -9.07 10.79
N ALA A 99 -5.44 -9.11 9.90
CA ALA A 99 -4.84 -7.92 9.29
C ALA A 99 -5.85 -7.13 8.44
N ILE A 100 -6.68 -7.81 7.67
CA ILE A 100 -7.74 -7.19 6.86
C ILE A 100 -8.79 -6.55 7.78
N ASP A 101 -9.22 -7.26 8.83
CA ASP A 101 -10.22 -6.75 9.77
C ASP A 101 -9.73 -5.50 10.52
N GLN A 102 -8.47 -5.51 10.98
CA GLN A 102 -7.85 -4.34 11.61
C GLN A 102 -7.70 -3.16 10.64
N GLY A 103 -7.29 -3.42 9.40
CA GLY A 103 -7.21 -2.38 8.36
C GLY A 103 -8.56 -1.76 8.02
N LEU A 104 -9.60 -2.59 7.96
CA LEU A 104 -10.97 -2.12 7.73
C LEU A 104 -11.46 -1.26 8.90
N GLN A 105 -11.23 -1.69 10.14
CA GLN A 105 -11.57 -0.89 11.32
C GLN A 105 -10.83 0.45 11.30
N ARG A 106 -9.54 0.44 10.98
CA ARG A 106 -8.75 1.67 10.89
C ARG A 106 -9.30 2.64 9.85
N LEU A 107 -9.75 2.13 8.69
CA LEU A 107 -10.42 2.95 7.66
C LEU A 107 -11.72 3.58 8.16
N ILE A 108 -12.52 2.84 8.93
CA ILE A 108 -13.75 3.38 9.54
C ILE A 108 -13.39 4.50 10.52
N ASP A 109 -12.38 4.29 11.36
CA ASP A 109 -11.94 5.26 12.36
C ASP A 109 -11.46 6.57 11.72
N PHE A 110 -10.76 6.49 10.57
CA PHE A 110 -10.37 7.68 9.81
C PHE A 110 -11.56 8.55 9.40
N GLY A 111 -12.73 7.98 9.16
CA GLY A 111 -13.95 8.74 8.86
C GLY A 111 -14.41 9.66 9.99
N SER A 112 -13.99 9.40 11.22
CA SER A 112 -14.23 10.24 12.39
C SER A 112 -13.08 11.19 12.72
N GLU A 113 -11.89 10.95 12.16
CA GLU A 113 -10.68 11.76 12.38
C GLU A 113 -10.58 12.85 11.31
N ASN A 114 -10.88 14.10 11.67
CA ASN A 114 -10.64 15.23 10.79
C ASN A 114 -9.24 15.84 11.05
N ASP A 115 -8.19 15.11 10.67
CA ASP A 115 -6.80 15.54 10.87
C ASP A 115 -5.98 15.56 9.56
N TRP A 116 -4.71 15.96 9.69
CA TRP A 116 -3.78 16.12 8.56
C TRP A 116 -3.52 14.83 7.78
N ARG A 117 -3.83 13.65 8.32
CA ARG A 117 -3.56 12.35 7.65
C ARG A 117 -4.41 12.20 6.39
N SER A 118 -5.59 12.82 6.36
CA SER A 118 -6.47 12.90 5.19
C SER A 118 -5.90 13.78 4.06
N SER A 119 -5.03 14.74 4.40
CA SER A 119 -4.44 15.71 3.48
C SER A 119 -2.96 15.46 3.20
N TYR A 120 -2.42 14.33 3.68
CA TYR A 120 -1.05 13.91 3.36
C TYR A 120 -0.94 13.51 1.88
N PRO A 121 0.05 14.02 1.13
CA PRO A 121 0.13 13.77 -0.30
C PRO A 121 0.57 12.34 -0.59
N THR A 122 -0.31 11.58 -1.23
CA THR A 122 -0.04 10.20 -1.63
C THR A 122 0.06 10.02 -3.15
N GLY A 123 -0.23 11.07 -3.94
CA GLY A 123 0.05 11.12 -5.37
C GLY A 123 1.45 11.66 -5.67
N ALA A 124 2.10 11.09 -6.69
CA ALA A 124 3.41 11.52 -7.17
C ALA A 124 3.34 11.93 -8.63
N GLY A 125 3.56 13.21 -8.94
CA GLY A 125 3.68 13.68 -10.32
C GLY A 125 5.14 13.62 -10.80
N LEU A 126 6.00 14.40 -10.15
CA LEU A 126 7.44 14.42 -10.39
C LEU A 126 8.15 14.06 -9.09
N ALA A 127 8.93 12.97 -9.12
CA ALA A 127 9.70 12.53 -7.97
C ALA A 127 10.55 13.68 -7.43
N ASP A 128 10.50 13.89 -6.11
CA ASP A 128 11.23 14.94 -5.38
C ASP A 128 10.81 16.40 -5.70
N VAL A 129 9.87 16.62 -6.61
CA VAL A 129 9.51 17.97 -7.10
C VAL A 129 8.03 18.30 -6.91
N PHE A 130 7.14 17.31 -7.08
CA PHE A 130 5.70 17.56 -7.10
C PHE A 130 4.88 16.35 -6.63
N TYR A 131 4.20 16.52 -5.51
CA TYR A 131 3.27 15.54 -4.92
C TYR A 131 1.86 16.13 -4.83
N THR A 132 0.83 15.30 -5.02
CA THR A 132 -0.57 15.73 -5.08
C THR A 132 -1.42 15.01 -4.05
N ASN A 133 -2.43 15.72 -3.54
CA ASN A 133 -3.53 15.11 -2.81
C ASN A 133 -4.55 14.57 -3.83
N TYR A 134 -4.91 13.29 -3.70
CA TYR A 134 -6.09 12.77 -4.39
C TYR A 134 -7.31 13.14 -3.55
N HIS A 135 -8.20 13.97 -4.10
CA HIS A 135 -9.41 14.49 -3.43
C HIS A 135 -10.65 13.59 -3.58
N SER A 136 -10.48 12.37 -4.11
CA SER A 136 -11.57 11.44 -4.44
C SER A 136 -12.13 10.73 -3.20
#